data_AF-A0A8H4XPD8-F1
#
_entry.id   AF-A0A8H4XPD8-F1
#
_cell.length_a   1.000
_cell.length_b   1.000
_cell.length_c   1.000
_cell.angle_alpha   90.00
_cell.angle_beta   90.00
_cell.angle_gamma   90.00
#
_symmetry.space_group_name_H-M   'P 1'
#
loop_
_entity.id
_entity.type
_entity.pdbx_description
1 polymer ?
#
loop_
_entity_poly.entity_id
_entity_poly.type
_entity_poly.pdbx_seq_one_letter_code
_entity_poly.pdbx_strand_id
1 'polypeptide(L)'
;VPQPTYPAAMWLNSRFVVAHPDERIPVPKHAYDHFLDYEGELVIITSKTAKNVSLADAHKYILGYTVGNDLTARVWHAPERSSIQLGYSKGFDNFAPMGPSLISHEAYKASASKHLKTWVNGDLVQDASVEEMVFNAEEIVSFLSQGS
;
A
#
# COMPACT_ATOMS: atom_id res chain seq x y z
N VAL A 1 -19.53 -7.28 -5.64
CA VAL A 1 -19.51 -6.65 -4.30
C VAL A 1 -19.78 -5.17 -4.50
N PRO A 2 -20.67 -4.52 -3.72
CA PRO A 2 -20.88 -3.07 -3.84
C PRO A 2 -19.56 -2.33 -3.62
N GLN A 3 -19.29 -1.31 -4.45
CA GLN A 3 -18.09 -0.50 -4.30
C GLN A 3 -18.17 0.32 -3.00
N PRO A 4 -17.06 0.46 -2.27
CA PRO A 4 -17.03 1.28 -1.08
C PRO A 4 -17.27 2.75 -1.43
N THR A 5 -17.92 3.49 -0.53
CA THR A 5 -18.17 4.93 -0.70
C THR A 5 -17.08 5.82 -0.12
N TYR A 6 -16.18 5.25 0.68
CA TYR A 6 -15.03 5.91 1.28
C TYR A 6 -13.80 5.01 1.12
N PRO A 7 -12.58 5.56 1.02
CA PRO A 7 -11.36 4.76 1.11
C PRO A 7 -11.43 3.85 2.34
N ALA A 8 -11.14 2.56 2.16
CA ALA A 8 -11.30 1.54 3.19
C ALA A 8 -10.50 1.90 4.47
N ALA A 9 -10.96 1.40 5.61
CA ALA A 9 -10.37 1.62 6.94
C ALA A 9 -8.84 1.55 6.87
N MET A 10 -8.17 2.66 7.12
CA MET A 10 -6.71 2.71 7.16
C MET A 10 -6.21 1.77 8.26
N TRP A 11 -5.20 0.97 7.91
CA TRP A 11 -4.40 0.25 8.90
C TRP A 11 -3.02 0.88 8.90
N LEU A 12 -2.58 1.33 10.07
CA LEU A 12 -1.26 1.94 10.22
C LEU A 12 -0.24 0.83 10.40
N ASN A 13 0.55 0.59 9.35
CA ASN A 13 1.76 -0.20 9.49
C ASN A 13 2.80 0.63 10.26
N SER A 14 3.48 -0.03 11.20
CA SER A 14 4.55 0.59 11.97
C SER A 14 5.68 1.00 11.03
N ARG A 15 6.29 2.18 11.22
CA ARG A 15 7.46 2.60 10.42
C ARG A 15 8.62 1.60 10.45
N PHE A 16 8.66 0.73 11.46
CA PHE A 16 9.69 -0.29 11.64
C PHE A 16 9.54 -1.49 10.69
N VAL A 17 8.44 -1.60 9.94
CA VAL A 17 8.23 -2.70 8.97
C VAL A 17 8.69 -2.35 7.55
N VAL A 18 9.10 -1.10 7.32
CA VAL A 18 9.59 -0.65 6.02
C VAL A 18 10.94 -1.33 5.74
N ALA A 19 11.07 -1.90 4.55
CA ALA A 19 12.27 -2.60 4.12
C ALA A 19 12.77 -2.11 2.75
N HIS A 20 14.05 -2.34 2.49
CA HIS A 20 14.62 -2.15 1.15
C HIS A 20 14.01 -3.17 0.17
N PRO A 21 13.78 -2.84 -1.12
CA PRO A 21 13.10 -3.74 -2.06
C PRO A 21 13.84 -5.06 -2.30
N ASP A 22 15.16 -5.07 -2.15
CA ASP A 22 16.00 -6.27 -2.25
C ASP A 22 16.27 -6.96 -0.89
N GLU A 23 15.65 -6.46 0.18
CA GLU A 23 15.86 -7.04 1.51
C GLU A 23 15.13 -8.37 1.66
N ARG A 24 15.78 -9.31 2.36
CA ARG A 24 15.15 -10.59 2.66
C ARG A 24 14.01 -10.37 3.66
N ILE A 25 12.84 -10.89 3.33
CA ILE A 25 11.68 -10.88 4.23
C ILE A 25 11.77 -12.09 5.18
N PRO A 26 11.91 -11.90 6.50
CA PRO A 26 11.82 -12.98 7.46
C PRO A 26 10.39 -13.53 7.49
N VAL A 27 10.23 -14.85 7.37
CA VAL A 27 8.92 -15.49 7.56
C VAL A 27 8.72 -15.74 9.05
N PRO A 28 7.70 -15.14 9.69
CA PRO A 28 7.44 -15.37 11.11
C PRO A 28 7.05 -16.83 11.36
N LYS A 29 7.64 -17.46 12.38
CA LYS A 29 7.37 -18.89 12.69
C LYS A 29 5.89 -19.22 12.87
N HIS A 30 5.14 -18.30 13.47
CA HIS A 30 3.70 -18.48 13.73
C HIS A 30 2.82 -18.19 12.50
N ALA A 31 3.39 -17.70 11.40
CA ALA A 31 2.72 -17.47 10.12
C ALA A 31 3.22 -18.41 9.02
N TYR A 32 4.29 -19.18 9.28
CA TYR A 32 4.97 -20.05 8.32
C TYR A 32 4.03 -21.05 7.65
N ASP A 33 3.17 -21.71 8.44
CA ASP A 33 2.22 -22.72 7.96
C ASP A 33 0.86 -22.14 7.54
N HIS A 34 0.71 -20.81 7.54
CA HIS A 34 -0.62 -20.18 7.53
C HIS A 34 -0.75 -18.99 6.56
N PHE A 35 -0.30 -19.22 5.33
CA PHE A 35 -0.57 -18.37 4.16
C PHE A 35 -0.07 -16.93 4.34
N LEU A 36 1.23 -16.75 4.05
CA LEU A 36 1.78 -15.44 3.74
C LEU A 36 1.34 -15.03 2.33
N ASP A 37 0.90 -13.79 2.21
CA ASP A 37 0.30 -13.27 0.99
C ASP A 37 0.98 -11.98 0.54
N TYR A 38 1.03 -11.79 -0.77
CA TYR A 38 1.58 -10.61 -1.42
C TYR A 38 0.45 -9.69 -1.87
N GLU A 39 0.69 -8.38 -1.78
CA GLU A 39 -0.21 -7.35 -2.27
C GLU A 39 0.67 -6.27 -2.91
N GLY A 40 0.92 -6.38 -4.22
CA GLY A 40 1.62 -5.32 -4.93
C GLY A 40 0.80 -4.03 -4.89
N GLU A 41 1.40 -2.93 -4.43
CA GLU A 41 0.72 -1.64 -4.25
C GLU A 41 1.47 -0.47 -4.92
N LEU A 42 0.69 0.53 -5.39
CA LEU A 42 1.21 1.86 -5.68
C LEU A 42 1.34 2.63 -4.37
N VAL A 43 2.54 3.08 -4.03
CA VAL A 43 2.77 3.83 -2.80
C VAL A 43 2.86 5.33 -3.09
N ILE A 44 2.02 6.11 -2.42
CA ILE A 44 1.98 7.57 -2.51
C ILE A 44 2.95 8.16 -1.48
N ILE A 45 3.93 8.94 -1.93
CA ILE A 45 4.86 9.66 -1.04
C ILE A 45 4.41 11.11 -0.94
N THR A 46 4.18 11.59 0.29
CA THR A 46 3.82 12.99 0.53
C THR A 46 5.05 13.89 0.62
N SER A 47 4.95 15.11 0.11
CA SER A 47 6.05 16.10 0.10
C SER A 47 6.13 16.93 1.38
N LYS A 48 5.03 16.97 2.14
CA LYS A 48 4.86 17.77 3.35
C LYS A 48 3.66 17.27 4.15
N THR A 49 3.57 17.68 5.41
CA THR A 49 2.42 17.40 6.27
C THR A 49 1.12 17.86 5.61
N ALA A 50 0.15 16.96 5.50
CA ALA A 50 -1.19 17.21 4.99
C ALA A 50 -2.19 17.20 6.14
N LYS A 51 -2.97 18.29 6.28
CA LYS A 51 -4.07 18.39 7.25
C LYS A 51 -5.21 19.20 6.64
N ASN A 52 -6.41 18.65 6.66
CA ASN A 52 -7.64 19.21 6.09
C ASN A 52 -7.44 19.70 4.65
N VAL A 53 -6.75 18.91 3.83
CA VAL A 53 -6.41 19.27 2.45
C VAL A 53 -7.62 19.06 1.56
N SER A 54 -8.00 20.10 0.81
CA SER A 54 -9.07 20.00 -0.19
C SER A 54 -8.65 19.05 -1.33
N LEU A 55 -9.62 18.39 -1.98
CA LEU A 55 -9.35 17.56 -3.15
C LEU A 55 -8.61 18.35 -4.25
N ALA A 56 -8.97 19.61 -4.46
CA ALA A 56 -8.34 20.48 -5.45
C ALA A 56 -6.86 20.76 -5.16
N ASP A 57 -6.47 20.76 -3.87
CA ASP A 57 -5.09 21.03 -3.44
C ASP A 57 -4.26 19.77 -3.20
N ALA A 58 -4.87 18.58 -3.18
CA ALA A 58 -4.21 17.32 -2.80
C ALA A 58 -2.94 17.02 -3.61
N HIS A 59 -2.95 17.28 -4.92
CA HIS A 59 -1.77 17.09 -5.79
C HIS A 59 -0.53 17.86 -5.31
N LYS A 60 -0.69 19.03 -4.65
CA LYS A 60 0.41 19.84 -4.12
C LYS A 60 1.12 19.22 -2.93
N TYR A 61 0.56 18.14 -2.37
CA TYR A 61 1.09 17.39 -1.23
C TYR A 61 1.69 16.05 -1.65
N ILE A 62 1.58 15.65 -2.92
CA ILE A 62 2.19 14.42 -3.44
C ILE A 62 3.58 14.77 -3.95
N LEU A 63 4.62 14.18 -3.34
CA LEU A 63 5.98 14.25 -3.85
C LEU A 63 6.13 13.38 -5.09
N GLY A 64 5.54 12.19 -5.04
CA GLY A 64 5.66 11.21 -6.10
C GLY A 64 5.17 9.85 -5.66
N TYR A 65 5.58 8.83 -6.42
CA TYR A 65 5.14 7.46 -6.24
C TYR A 65 6.31 6.49 -6.28
N THR A 66 6.15 5.38 -5.58
CA THR A 66 7.01 4.20 -5.74
C THR A 66 6.13 2.94 -5.76
N VAL A 67 6.73 1.77 -5.93
CA VAL A 67 6.02 0.50 -5.75
C VAL A 67 6.33 -0.07 -4.39
N GLY A 68 5.37 -0.81 -3.84
CA GLY A 68 5.51 -1.50 -2.57
C GLY A 68 4.81 -2.85 -2.60
N ASN A 69 5.01 -3.62 -1.53
CA ASN A 69 4.27 -4.84 -1.29
C ASN A 69 3.72 -4.81 0.15
N ASP A 70 2.40 -4.86 0.32
CA ASP A 70 1.76 -4.90 1.65
C ASP A 70 1.64 -6.36 2.11
N LEU A 71 2.76 -6.93 2.53
CA LEU A 71 2.84 -8.34 2.88
C LEU A 71 1.94 -8.65 4.07
N THR A 72 1.25 -9.77 3.99
CA THR A 72 0.22 -10.09 4.96
C THR A 72 0.32 -11.52 5.45
N ALA A 73 0.38 -11.70 6.77
CA ALA A 73 0.20 -12.99 7.42
C ALA A 73 -1.30 -13.25 7.65
N ARG A 74 -1.96 -13.85 6.65
CA ARG A 74 -3.42 -13.96 6.57
C ARG A 74 -4.06 -14.75 7.71
N VAL A 75 -3.29 -15.61 8.37
CA VAL A 75 -3.71 -16.24 9.64
C VAL A 75 -4.26 -15.24 10.66
N TRP A 76 -3.70 -14.03 10.67
CA TRP A 76 -4.08 -12.97 11.61
C TRP A 76 -5.22 -12.09 11.10
N HIS A 77 -5.81 -12.36 9.93
CA HIS A 77 -7.07 -11.73 9.51
C HIS A 77 -8.28 -12.34 10.22
N ALA A 78 -8.14 -13.57 10.72
CA ALA A 78 -9.27 -14.31 11.28
C ALA A 78 -9.84 -13.60 12.52
N PRO A 79 -11.17 -13.37 12.61
CA PRO A 79 -11.79 -12.66 13.73
C PRO A 79 -11.42 -13.25 15.10
N GLU A 80 -11.28 -14.57 15.19
CA GLU A 80 -10.93 -15.28 16.41
C GLU A 80 -9.47 -15.05 16.87
N ARG A 81 -8.62 -14.48 16.01
CA ARG A 81 -7.19 -14.24 16.28
C ARG A 81 -6.84 -12.78 16.48
N SER A 82 -7.51 -11.86 15.77
CA SER A 82 -7.17 -10.43 15.79
C SER A 82 -8.36 -9.50 16.00
N SER A 83 -9.56 -10.04 16.20
CA SER A 83 -10.79 -9.23 16.23
C SER A 83 -10.93 -8.35 14.96
N ILE A 84 -10.46 -8.85 13.81
CA ILE A 84 -10.52 -8.18 12.50
C ILE A 84 -9.58 -6.94 12.44
N GLN A 85 -8.63 -6.81 13.36
CA GLN A 85 -7.59 -5.79 13.28
C GLN A 85 -6.49 -6.21 12.31
N LEU A 86 -6.43 -5.59 11.13
CA LEU A 86 -5.49 -6.00 10.09
C LEU A 86 -4.05 -5.54 10.35
N GLY A 87 -3.84 -4.49 11.16
CA GLY A 87 -2.50 -3.94 11.42
C GLY A 87 -1.52 -4.95 12.00
N TYR A 88 -1.98 -5.91 12.83
CA TYR A 88 -1.09 -6.95 13.36
C TYR A 88 -0.61 -7.91 12.26
N SER A 89 -1.47 -8.26 11.31
CA SER A 89 -1.15 -9.19 10.23
C SER A 89 -0.12 -8.65 9.24
N LYS A 90 0.05 -7.33 9.20
CA LYS A 90 0.94 -6.57 8.30
C LYS A 90 2.14 -5.94 9.04
N GLY A 91 2.20 -6.17 10.36
CA GLY A 91 3.12 -5.50 11.27
C GLY A 91 4.44 -6.23 11.54
N PHE A 92 4.79 -7.25 10.75
CA PHE A 92 6.01 -8.05 10.95
C PHE A 92 7.23 -7.41 10.33
N ASP A 93 8.41 -7.81 10.79
CA ASP A 93 9.70 -7.32 10.28
C ASP A 93 9.74 -7.42 8.75
N ASN A 94 10.04 -6.29 8.13
CA ASN A 94 10.17 -6.14 6.68
C ASN A 94 8.88 -6.39 5.87
N PHE A 95 7.67 -6.31 6.45
CA PHE A 95 6.43 -6.56 5.70
C PHE A 95 5.97 -5.43 4.78
N ALA A 96 6.71 -4.31 4.71
CA ALA A 96 6.45 -3.24 3.77
C ALA A 96 7.71 -2.90 2.93
N PRO A 97 8.21 -3.83 2.09
CA PRO A 97 9.28 -3.50 1.15
C PRO A 97 8.75 -2.51 0.11
N MET A 98 9.51 -1.45 -0.17
CA MET A 98 9.12 -0.42 -1.14
C MET A 98 10.34 0.22 -1.80
N GLY A 99 10.19 0.68 -3.04
CA GLY A 99 11.29 1.17 -3.86
C GLY A 99 11.27 0.57 -5.27
N PRO A 100 12.41 0.46 -5.97
CA PRO A 100 13.72 1.02 -5.66
C PRO A 100 13.85 2.50 -5.99
N SER A 101 12.83 3.10 -6.61
CA SER A 101 12.90 4.48 -7.08
C SER A 101 11.61 5.23 -6.82
N LEU A 102 11.76 6.52 -6.55
CA LEU A 102 10.67 7.47 -6.47
C LEU A 102 10.55 8.18 -7.82
N ILE A 103 9.38 8.10 -8.43
CA ILE A 103 9.05 8.90 -9.61
C ILE A 103 8.24 10.12 -9.19
N SER A 104 8.52 11.28 -9.78
CA SER A 104 7.77 12.50 -9.43
C SER A 104 6.31 12.39 -9.86
N HIS A 105 5.45 13.18 -9.22
CA HIS A 105 4.03 13.21 -9.55
C HIS A 105 3.78 13.59 -11.02
N GLU A 106 4.58 14.51 -11.57
CA GLU A 106 4.54 14.96 -12.96
C GLU A 106 4.94 13.85 -13.93
N ALA A 107 6.03 13.12 -13.63
CA ALA A 107 6.47 11.99 -14.45
C ALA A 107 5.42 10.87 -14.46
N TYR A 108 4.83 10.58 -13.28
CA TYR A 108 3.75 9.61 -13.16
C TYR A 108 2.51 10.01 -13.99
N LYS A 109 2.09 11.28 -13.92
CA LYS A 109 0.96 11.79 -14.71
C LYS A 109 1.22 11.78 -16.21
N ALA A 110 2.46 12.03 -16.63
CA ALA A 110 2.84 11.98 -18.03
C ALA A 110 2.94 10.55 -18.59
N SER A 111 2.94 9.52 -17.73
CA SER A 111 3.00 8.13 -18.18
C SER A 111 1.73 7.74 -18.94
N ALA A 112 1.93 7.21 -20.15
CA ALA A 112 0.84 6.75 -21.02
C ALA A 112 0.17 5.46 -20.52
N SER A 113 0.84 4.69 -19.68
CA SER A 113 0.35 3.43 -19.13
C SER A 113 0.86 3.24 -17.72
N LYS A 114 -0.03 2.82 -16.81
CA LYS A 114 0.27 2.62 -15.39
C LYS A 114 -0.27 1.25 -14.99
N HIS A 115 0.59 0.25 -15.05
CA HIS A 115 0.25 -1.11 -14.62
C HIS A 115 1.07 -1.48 -13.40
N LEU A 116 0.38 -2.15 -12.48
CA LEU A 116 0.98 -2.76 -11.31
C LEU A 116 0.94 -4.27 -11.49
N LYS A 117 2.12 -4.89 -11.39
CA LYS A 117 2.29 -6.31 -11.64
C LYS A 117 3.12 -6.94 -10.54
N THR A 118 2.73 -8.14 -10.15
CA THR A 118 3.42 -8.93 -9.13
C THR A 118 3.79 -10.29 -9.72
N TRP A 119 5.02 -10.71 -9.49
CA TRP A 119 5.53 -12.02 -9.88
C TRP A 119 6.00 -12.80 -8.66
N VAL A 120 5.72 -14.11 -8.65
CA VAL A 120 6.23 -15.04 -7.63
C VAL A 120 6.86 -16.20 -8.35
N ASN A 121 8.15 -16.43 -8.12
CA ASN A 121 8.92 -17.50 -8.78
C ASN A 121 8.85 -17.49 -10.33
N GLY A 122 8.65 -16.30 -10.92
CA GLY A 122 8.50 -16.12 -12.37
C GLY A 122 7.06 -16.13 -12.87
N ASP A 123 6.10 -16.59 -12.06
CA ASP A 123 4.69 -16.61 -12.43
C ASP A 123 4.04 -15.25 -12.17
N LEU A 124 3.35 -14.72 -13.19
CA LEU A 124 2.56 -13.49 -13.06
C LEU A 124 1.29 -13.79 -12.27
N VAL A 125 1.16 -13.18 -11.09
CA VAL A 125 0.08 -13.45 -10.14
C VAL A 125 -0.87 -12.27 -9.92
N GLN A 126 -0.42 -11.05 -10.22
CA GLN A 126 -1.27 -9.86 -10.26
C GLN A 126 -0.90 -9.04 -11.50
N ASP A 127 -1.91 -8.53 -12.22
CA ASP A 127 -1.77 -7.56 -13.31
C ASP A 127 -3.01 -6.68 -13.31
N ALA A 128 -2.86 -5.45 -12.86
CA ALA A 128 -3.96 -4.49 -12.75
C ALA A 128 -3.52 -3.14 -13.30
N SER A 129 -4.46 -2.44 -13.92
CA SER A 129 -4.28 -1.05 -14.32
C SER A 129 -4.55 -0.16 -13.11
N VAL A 130 -3.71 0.84 -12.89
CA VAL A 130 -3.92 1.78 -11.78
C VAL A 130 -5.16 2.66 -12.01
N GLU A 131 -5.59 2.78 -13.26
CA GLU A 131 -6.85 3.41 -13.63
C GLU A 131 -8.09 2.65 -13.13
N GLU A 132 -7.95 1.40 -12.66
CA GLU A 132 -9.02 0.61 -12.04
C GLU A 132 -9.23 0.93 -10.54
N MET A 133 -8.38 1.78 -9.96
CA MET A 133 -8.56 2.23 -8.57
C MET A 133 -9.91 2.90 -8.37
N VAL A 134 -10.63 2.48 -7.32
CA VAL A 134 -11.92 3.08 -6.92
C VAL A 134 -11.74 4.54 -6.48
N PHE A 135 -10.61 4.84 -5.84
CA PHE A 135 -10.22 6.18 -5.42
C PHE A 135 -8.81 6.47 -5.92
N ASN A 136 -8.63 7.59 -6.60
CA ASN A 136 -7.31 8.02 -7.08
C ASN A 136 -6.44 8.59 -5.94
N ALA A 137 -5.19 8.90 -6.26
CA ALA A 137 -4.21 9.36 -5.28
C ALA A 137 -4.63 10.67 -4.59
N GLU A 138 -5.17 11.63 -5.33
CA GLU A 138 -5.65 12.91 -4.81
C GLU A 138 -6.85 12.73 -3.87
N GLU A 139 -7.78 11.83 -4.19
CA GLU A 139 -8.92 11.46 -3.35
C GLU A 139 -8.46 10.82 -2.03
N ILE A 140 -7.51 9.88 -2.11
CA ILE A 140 -6.91 9.25 -0.92
C ILE A 140 -6.23 10.30 -0.05
N VAL A 141 -5.33 11.13 -0.59
CA VAL A 141 -4.62 12.15 0.18
C VAL A 141 -5.57 13.16 0.83
N SER A 142 -6.57 13.63 0.08
CA SER A 142 -7.57 14.55 0.63
C SER A 142 -8.35 13.89 1.78
N PHE A 143 -8.83 12.67 1.61
CA PHE A 143 -9.58 11.93 2.63
C PHE A 143 -8.74 11.64 3.89
N LEU A 144 -7.53 11.09 3.73
CA LEU A 144 -6.65 10.78 4.88
C LEU A 144 -6.22 12.03 5.65
N SER A 145 -6.24 13.19 5.01
CA SER A 145 -5.90 14.45 5.68
C SER A 145 -7.01 15.03 6.55
N GLN A 146 -8.26 14.52 6.52
CA GLN A 146 -9.39 15.06 7.29
C GLN A 146 -9.37 14.70 8.80
N GLY A 147 -8.21 14.30 9.33
CA GLY A 147 -7.99 13.89 10.70
C GLY A 147 -6.99 14.77 11.46
N SER A 148 -6.57 14.32 12.64
CA SER A 148 -5.68 15.04 13.55
C SER A 148 -4.25 15.17 13.04
#